data_AF-A0A933VTX4-F1
#
_entry.id   AF-A0A933VTX4-F1
#
_cell.length_a   1.000
_cell.length_b   1.000
_cell.length_c   1.000
_cell.angle_alpha   90.00
_cell.angle_beta   90.00
_cell.angle_gamma   90.00
#
_symmetry.space_group_name_H-M   'P 1'
#
loop_
_entity.id
_entity.type
_entity.pdbx_description
1 polymer ?
#
loop_
_entity_poly.entity_id
_entity_poly.type
_entity_poly.pdbx_seq_one_letter_code
_entity_poly.pdbx_strand_id
1 'polypeptide(L)' 'MARYVLLCRDREPDEAELARIAATPGVTVLDRAAPGAMLLDATEDAAAALREDLRGWVVAPEMQHPAP' A
#
# COMPACT_ATOMS: atom_id res chain seq x y z
N MET A 1 -0.06 -3.49 14.19
CA MET A 1 0.13 -2.85 12.86
C MET A 1 1.40 -3.42 12.26
N ALA A 2 1.42 -3.58 10.94
CA ALA A 2 2.54 -4.15 10.21
C ALA A 2 2.78 -3.34 8.93
N ARG A 3 4.01 -3.39 8.43
CA ARG A 3 4.38 -2.69 7.20
C ARG A 3 3.98 -3.48 5.97
N TYR A 4 3.40 -2.78 5.01
CA TYR A 4 3.00 -3.30 3.72
C TYR A 4 3.53 -2.40 2.61
N VAL A 5 3.87 -3.04 1.50
CA VAL A 5 4.19 -2.38 0.25
C VAL A 5 2.99 -2.53 -0.68
N LEU A 6 2.52 -1.40 -1.19
CA LEU A 6 1.55 -1.32 -2.27
C LEU A 6 2.27 -1.08 -3.58
N LEU A 7 1.97 -1.90 -4.59
CA LEU A 7 2.55 -1.80 -5.93
C LEU A 7 1.42 -1.72 -6.96
N CYS A 8 1.33 -0.61 -7.69
CA CYS A 8 0.49 -0.46 -8.87
C CYS A 8 1.28 -0.95 -10.09
N ARG A 9 0.88 -2.09 -10.69
CA ARG A 9 1.70 -2.77 -11.72
C ARG A 9 1.44 -2.31 -13.14
N ASP A 10 0.21 -1.91 -13.43
CA ASP A 10 -0.26 -1.79 -14.80
C ASP A 10 -0.44 -0.33 -15.26
N ARG A 11 -0.30 0.63 -14.34
CA ARG A 11 -0.48 2.06 -14.59
C ARG A 11 0.14 2.93 -13.50
N GLU A 12 0.21 4.23 -13.77
CA GLU A 12 0.41 5.21 -12.71
C GLU A 12 -0.84 5.32 -11.83
N PRO A 13 -0.68 5.38 -10.51
CA PRO A 13 -1.79 5.54 -9.58
C PRO A 13 -2.38 6.94 -9.74
N ASP A 14 -3.70 7.02 -9.84
CA ASP A 14 -4.36 8.33 -9.93
C ASP A 14 -4.51 8.98 -8.53
N GLU A 15 -4.69 10.31 -8.49
CA GLU A 15 -4.82 11.03 -7.22
C GLU A 15 -6.02 10.56 -6.39
N ALA A 16 -7.08 10.05 -7.01
CA ALA A 16 -8.26 9.57 -6.32
C ALA A 16 -7.97 8.25 -5.58
N GLU A 17 -7.23 7.32 -6.20
CA GLU A 17 -6.74 6.10 -5.56
C GLU A 17 -5.81 6.42 -4.39
N LEU A 18 -4.87 7.34 -4.60
CA LEU A 18 -3.94 7.76 -3.54
C LEU A 18 -4.68 8.36 -2.34
N ALA A 19 -5.68 9.21 -2.60
CA ALA A 19 -6.52 9.79 -1.56
C ALA A 19 -7.34 8.71 -0.82
N ARG A 20 -7.86 7.70 -1.54
CA ARG A 20 -8.59 6.58 -0.94
C ARG A 20 -7.70 5.72 -0.04
N ILE A 21 -6.49 5.39 -0.49
CA ILE A 21 -5.49 4.66 0.32
C ILE A 21 -5.21 5.43 1.62
N ALA A 22 -4.95 6.75 1.51
CA ALA A 22 -4.65 7.58 2.67
C ALA A 22 -5.86 7.78 3.62
N ALA A 23 -7.08 7.74 3.09
CA ALA A 23 -8.31 7.85 3.88
C ALA A 23 -8.76 6.53 4.51
N THR A 24 -8.12 5.41 4.19
CA THR A 24 -8.50 4.08 4.70
C THR A 24 -8.21 3.99 6.20
N PRO A 25 -9.21 3.71 7.06
CA PRO A 25 -8.99 3.59 8.49
C PRO A 25 -7.97 2.50 8.82
N GLY A 26 -7.01 2.83 9.68
CA GLY A 26 -5.95 1.90 10.08
C GLY A 26 -4.79 1.83 9.08
N VAL A 27 -4.72 2.73 8.09
CA VAL A 27 -3.57 2.91 7.19
C VAL A 27 -2.82 4.20 7.54
N THR A 28 -1.50 4.13 7.55
CA THR A 28 -0.60 5.28 7.61
C THR A 28 0.40 5.18 6.47
N VAL A 29 0.42 6.14 5.56
CA VAL A 29 1.40 6.18 4.47
C VAL A 29 2.74 6.63 5.02
N LEU A 30 3.77 5.79 4.88
CA LEU A 30 5.13 6.03 5.36
C LEU A 30 6.03 6.61 4.27
N ASP A 31 5.93 6.06 3.05
CA ASP A 31 6.72 6.51 1.89
C ASP A 31 5.91 6.37 0.59
N ARG A 32 6.13 7.32 -0.31
CA ARG A 32 5.57 7.39 -1.67
C ARG A 32 6.58 7.92 -2.71
N ALA A 33 7.87 7.83 -2.42
CA ALA A 33 8.93 8.40 -3.26
C ALA A 33 9.05 7.73 -4.63
N ALA A 34 8.60 6.48 -4.76
CA ALA A 34 8.64 5.73 -6.01
C ALA A 34 7.28 5.79 -6.75
N PRO A 35 7.25 6.14 -8.04
CA PRO A 35 6.04 6.07 -8.86
C PRO A 35 5.45 4.65 -8.86
N GLY A 36 4.16 4.53 -8.55
CA GLY A 36 3.47 3.23 -8.50
C GLY A 36 3.87 2.34 -7.32
N ALA A 37 4.67 2.81 -6.36
CA ALA A 37 5.00 2.06 -5.16
C ALA A 37 4.83 2.92 -3.90
N MET A 38 4.21 2.34 -2.87
CA MET A 38 3.96 3.01 -1.61
C MET A 38 4.29 2.09 -0.44
N LEU A 39 4.95 2.63 0.58
CA LEU A 39 5.13 1.97 1.85
C LEU A 39 4.10 2.50 2.83
N LEU A 40 3.41 1.60 3.52
CA LEU A 40 2.40 1.96 4.52
C LEU A 40 2.46 1.05 5.74
N ASP A 41 2.11 1.62 6.88
CA ASP A 41 1.80 0.88 8.10
C ASP A 41 0.30 0.65 8.12
N ALA A 42 -0.14 -0.60 8.23
CA ALA A 42 -1.56 -0.93 8.23
C ALA A 42 -1.91 -2.00 9.27
N THR A 43 -3.17 -2.01 9.70
CA THR A 43 -3.75 -3.21 10.34
C THR A 43 -3.96 -4.30 9.30
N GLU A 44 -4.04 -5.56 9.74
CA GLU A 44 -4.35 -6.68 8.83
C GLU A 44 -5.70 -6.49 8.13
N ASP A 45 -6.71 -6.01 8.87
CA ASP A 45 -8.04 -5.70 8.34
C ASP A 45 -7.99 -4.62 7.26
N ALA A 46 -7.22 -3.55 7.49
CA ALA A 46 -7.06 -2.47 6.51
C ALA A 46 -6.30 -2.95 5.26
N ALA A 47 -5.26 -3.77 5.44
CA ALA A 47 -4.54 -4.38 4.32
C ALA A 47 -5.43 -5.34 3.51
N ALA A 48 -6.31 -6.11 4.17
CA ALA A 48 -7.29 -6.95 3.49
C ALA A 48 -8.30 -6.11 2.70
N ALA A 49 -8.84 -5.04 3.30
CA ALA A 49 -9.75 -4.13 2.63
C ALA A 49 -9.10 -3.47 1.39
N LEU A 50 -7.84 -3.02 1.49
CA LEU A 50 -7.09 -2.46 0.36
C LEU A 50 -6.91 -3.49 -0.77
N ARG A 51 -6.68 -4.77 -0.45
CA ARG A 51 -6.56 -5.85 -1.47
C ARG A 51 -7.85 -6.07 -2.26
N GLU A 52 -9.00 -5.93 -1.60
CA GLU A 52 -10.30 -6.14 -2.23
C GLU A 52 -10.76 -4.92 -3.04
N ASP A 53 -10.48 -3.71 -2.54
CA ASP A 53 -10.97 -2.45 -3.13
C ASP A 53 -10.10 -1.95 -4.29
N LEU A 54 -8.78 -2.17 -4.25
CA LEU A 54 -7.83 -1.60 -5.21
C LEU A 54 -7.45 -2.61 -6.29
N ARG A 55 -8.27 -2.71 -7.34
CA ARG A 55 -7.94 -3.52 -8.51
C ARG A 55 -6.68 -2.99 -9.22
N GLY A 56 -5.74 -3.89 -9.53
CA GLY A 56 -4.45 -3.53 -10.15
C GLY A 56 -3.33 -3.17 -9.15
N TRP A 57 -3.66 -3.11 -7.87
CA TRP A 57 -2.69 -2.96 -6.80
C TRP A 57 -2.35 -4.31 -6.17
N VAL A 58 -1.07 -4.49 -5.86
CA VAL A 58 -0.58 -5.61 -5.08
C VAL A 58 -0.22 -5.10 -3.69
N VAL A 59 -0.90 -5.63 -2.67
CA VAL A 59 -0.61 -5.34 -1.26
C VAL A 59 0.16 -6.52 -0.68
N ALA A 60 1.47 -6.36 -0.51
CA ALA A 60 2.35 -7.37 0.07
C ALA A 60 2.89 -6.89 1.43
N PRO A 61 3.07 -7.77 2.43
CA PRO A 61 3.82 -7.39 3.62
C PRO A 61 5.24 -6.98 3.21
N GLU A 62 5.79 -5.95 3.87
CA GLU A 62 7.20 -5.60 3.73
C GLU A 62 8.02 -6.77 4.28
N MET A 63 8.50 -7.64 3.39
CA MET A 63 9.47 -8.65 3.80
C MET A 63 10.74 -7.89 4.16
N GLN A 64 11.03 -7.80 5.45
CA GLN A 64 12.35 -7.46 5.94
C GLN A 64 13.31 -8.52 5.39
N HIS A 65 13.91 -8.24 4.24
CA HIS A 65 15.12 -8.97 3.86
C HIS A 65 16.13 -8.64 4.98
N PRO A 66 16.64 -9.62 5.74
CA PRO A 66 17.87 -9.36 6.47
C PRO A 66 18.88 -8.94 5.40
N ALA A 67 19.38 -7.72 5.50
CA ALA A 67 20.49 -7.29 4.68
C ALA A 67 21.63 -8.32 4.86
N PRO A 68 22.27 -8.79 3.77
CA PRO A 68 23.37 -9.74 3.85
C PRO A 68 24.59 -9.18 4.59
#